data_AF-A0A2D6FNN6-F1
#
_entry.id   AF-A0A2D6FNN6-F1
#
_cell.length_a   1.000
_cell.length_b   1.000
_cell.length_c   1.000
_cell.angle_alpha   90.00
_cell.angle_beta   90.00
_cell.angle_gamma   90.00
#
_symmetry.space_group_name_H-M   'P 1'
#
loop_
_entity.id
_entity.type
_entity.pdbx_description
1 polymer ?
#
loop_
_entity_poly.entity_id
_entity_poly.type
_entity_poly.pdbx_seq_one_letter_code
_entity_poly.pdbx_strand_id
1 'polypeptide(L)'
;MLAEELHRKYRADLAEAKERDRREAALVFLDVTVEVGKFEVSSLTVRRYLLLEHLNSPFLGGIEKMPTKRDVVNFLWVMSPKYKPDFRSARRFYLLNWFRFLRWQSLAMKIAQLIIDSMANGTLPSGNKSNREPSPTWVAEMVDGAASQYSWTEQQIFDLPLARAAAYMKALTARLGGENTTTFAKHSDKVRHWYMAQIQKAADAEKKDKKT
;
A
#
# COMPACT_ATOMS: atom_id res chain seq x y z
N MET A 1 35.51 17.44 9.46
CA MET A 1 35.27 17.46 8.01
C MET A 1 34.34 16.34 7.55
N LEU A 2 34.71 15.04 7.58
CA LEU A 2 33.84 13.96 7.08
C LEU A 2 32.44 13.90 7.74
N ALA A 3 32.37 14.08 9.06
CA ALA A 3 31.09 14.07 9.78
C ALA A 3 30.16 15.24 9.40
N GLU A 4 30.73 16.41 9.13
CA GLU A 4 29.97 17.61 8.74
C GLU A 4 29.42 17.47 7.32
N GLU A 5 30.23 16.95 6.38
CA GLU A 5 29.79 16.64 5.02
C GLU A 5 28.65 15.61 5.02
N LEU A 6 28.81 14.54 5.81
CA LEU A 6 27.78 13.51 5.95
C LEU A 6 26.48 14.09 6.53
N HIS A 7 26.57 14.93 7.56
CA HIS A 7 25.40 15.57 8.17
C HIS A 7 24.72 16.56 7.21
N ARG A 8 25.51 17.33 6.44
CA ARG A 8 24.98 18.23 5.41
C ARG A 8 24.21 17.47 4.33
N LYS A 9 24.79 16.38 3.82
CA LYS A 9 24.12 15.50 2.86
C LYS A 9 22.84 14.91 3.43
N TYR A 10 22.90 14.38 4.65
CA TYR A 10 21.74 13.82 5.35
C TYR A 10 20.58 14.81 5.46
N ARG A 11 20.85 16.07 5.82
CA ARG A 11 19.79 17.10 5.91
C ARG A 11 19.11 17.36 4.57
N ALA A 12 19.88 17.42 3.48
CA ALA A 12 19.33 17.62 2.13
C ALA A 12 18.47 16.42 1.71
N ASP A 13 19.00 15.20 1.83
CA ASP A 13 18.30 13.97 1.46
C ASP A 13 17.03 13.78 2.32
N LEU A 14 17.08 14.14 3.61
CA LEU A 14 15.93 14.05 4.51
C LEU A 14 14.82 15.03 4.13
N ALA A 15 15.17 16.26 3.72
CA ALA A 15 14.20 17.26 3.30
C ALA A 15 13.47 16.82 2.03
N GLU A 16 14.20 16.31 1.03
CA GLU A 16 13.61 15.75 -0.18
C GLU A 16 12.72 14.53 0.12
N ALA A 17 13.19 13.62 0.98
CA ALA A 17 12.42 12.44 1.38
C ALA A 17 11.10 12.81 2.09
N LYS A 18 11.13 13.80 2.99
CA LYS A 18 9.91 14.31 3.65
C LYS A 18 8.92 14.91 2.66
N GLU A 19 9.41 15.65 1.68
CA GLU A 19 8.56 16.24 0.64
C GLU A 19 7.92 15.15 -0.23
N ARG A 20 8.66 14.09 -0.54
CA ARG A 20 8.13 12.92 -1.23
C ARG A 20 7.08 12.17 -0.41
N ASP A 21 7.36 11.92 0.88
CA ASP A 21 6.40 11.32 1.81
C ASP A 21 5.10 12.16 1.87
N ARG A 22 5.21 13.50 1.91
CA ARG A 22 4.06 14.42 1.90
C ARG A 22 3.23 14.31 0.62
N ARG A 23 3.89 14.25 -0.54
CA ARG A 23 3.21 14.09 -1.84
C ARG A 23 2.50 12.74 -1.93
N GLU A 24 3.18 11.66 -1.57
CA GLU A 24 2.60 10.30 -1.59
C GLU A 24 1.42 10.19 -0.61
N ALA A 25 1.48 10.82 0.56
CA ALA A 25 0.37 10.90 1.50
C ALA A 25 -0.84 11.65 0.92
N ALA A 26 -0.63 12.74 0.18
CA ALA A 26 -1.71 13.48 -0.47
C ALA A 26 -2.39 12.67 -1.60
N LEU A 27 -1.62 11.86 -2.34
CA LEU A 27 -2.15 11.02 -3.42
C LEU A 27 -3.19 10.01 -2.93
N VAL A 28 -3.11 9.57 -1.67
CA VAL A 28 -4.10 8.66 -1.06
C VAL A 28 -5.52 9.24 -1.05
N PHE A 29 -5.65 10.57 -1.04
CA PHE A 29 -6.93 11.27 -1.04
C PHE A 29 -7.44 11.60 -2.45
N LEU A 30 -6.68 11.28 -3.49
CA LEU A 30 -7.08 11.46 -4.89
C LEU A 30 -7.53 10.11 -5.45
N ASP A 31 -8.65 10.09 -6.17
CA ASP A 31 -9.11 8.88 -6.88
C ASP A 31 -8.42 8.79 -8.24
N VAL A 32 -7.13 8.46 -8.20
CA VAL A 32 -6.29 8.38 -9.40
C VAL A 32 -6.43 6.99 -10.02
N THR A 33 -6.77 6.95 -11.31
CA THR A 33 -6.69 5.73 -12.11
C THR A 33 -5.24 5.49 -12.54
N VAL A 34 -4.80 4.23 -12.47
CA VAL A 34 -3.45 3.81 -12.86
C VAL A 34 -3.55 2.92 -14.10
N GLU A 35 -2.63 3.13 -15.04
CA GLU A 35 -2.55 2.28 -16.23
C GLU A 35 -1.72 1.01 -15.95
N VAL A 36 -2.32 -0.15 -16.22
CA VAL A 36 -1.67 -1.45 -16.17
C VAL A 36 -1.69 -2.06 -17.57
N GLY A 37 -0.68 -1.71 -18.36
CA GLY A 37 -0.64 -2.07 -19.78
C GLY A 37 -1.60 -1.19 -20.58
N LYS A 38 -2.64 -1.78 -21.17
CA LYS A 38 -3.71 -1.04 -21.88
C LYS A 38 -4.98 -0.83 -21.04
N PHE A 39 -4.93 -1.23 -19.77
CA PHE A 39 -6.10 -1.23 -18.89
C PHE A 39 -5.99 -0.09 -17.90
N GLU A 40 -7.04 0.69 -17.79
CA GLU A 40 -7.24 1.60 -16.66
C GLU A 40 -7.72 0.81 -15.45
N VAL A 41 -7.06 1.01 -14.33
CA VAL A 41 -7.36 0.39 -13.04
C VAL A 41 -7.73 1.50 -12.06
N SER A 42 -8.92 1.45 -11.47
CA SER A 42 -9.31 2.42 -10.42
C SER A 42 -8.58 2.13 -9.11
N SER A 43 -8.75 3.02 -8.14
CA SER A 43 -8.28 2.77 -6.77
C SER A 43 -8.90 1.48 -6.19
N LEU A 44 -8.11 0.76 -5.38
CA LEU A 44 -8.56 -0.45 -4.69
C LEU A 44 -9.44 -0.03 -3.52
N THR A 45 -10.76 -0.09 -3.68
CA THR A 45 -11.70 0.17 -2.58
C THR A 45 -11.80 -1.01 -1.63
N VAL A 46 -12.32 -0.80 -0.42
CA VAL A 46 -12.57 -1.89 0.55
C VAL A 46 -13.48 -2.97 -0.06
N ARG A 47 -14.54 -2.56 -0.77
CA ARG A 47 -15.43 -3.49 -1.48
C ARG A 47 -14.68 -4.33 -2.52
N ARG A 48 -13.82 -3.70 -3.33
CA ARG A 48 -13.04 -4.40 -4.36
C ARG A 48 -12.00 -5.33 -3.74
N TYR A 49 -11.40 -4.94 -2.63
CA TYR A 49 -10.52 -5.81 -1.85
C TYR A 49 -11.25 -7.08 -1.40
N LEU A 50 -12.41 -6.96 -0.76
CA LEU A 50 -13.23 -8.09 -0.32
C LEU A 50 -13.63 -9.01 -1.49
N LEU A 51 -13.97 -8.44 -2.65
CA LEU A 51 -14.28 -9.21 -3.85
C LEU A 51 -13.07 -10.01 -4.34
N LEU A 52 -11.89 -9.41 -4.34
CA LEU A 52 -10.64 -10.08 -4.73
C LEU A 52 -10.23 -11.14 -3.70
N GLU A 53 -10.46 -10.90 -2.42
CA GLU A 53 -10.24 -11.84 -1.33
C GLU A 53 -11.16 -13.06 -1.47
N HIS A 54 -12.46 -12.84 -1.71
CA HIS A 54 -13.42 -13.91 -1.98
C HIS A 54 -13.06 -14.74 -3.22
N LEU A 55 -12.45 -14.12 -4.23
CA LEU A 55 -11.94 -14.80 -5.42
C LEU A 55 -10.59 -15.53 -5.18
N ASN A 56 -10.07 -15.51 -3.96
CA ASN A 56 -8.76 -16.05 -3.58
C ASN A 56 -7.65 -15.50 -4.49
N SER A 57 -7.66 -14.18 -4.70
CA SER A 57 -6.70 -13.52 -5.57
C SER A 57 -5.27 -13.68 -5.03
N PRO A 58 -4.32 -14.22 -5.83
CA PRO A 58 -2.92 -14.40 -5.42
C PRO A 58 -2.17 -13.08 -5.25
N PHE A 59 -2.81 -11.94 -5.54
CA PHE A 59 -2.22 -10.62 -5.36
C PHE A 59 -2.43 -10.05 -3.95
N LEU A 60 -3.38 -10.58 -3.16
CA LEU A 60 -3.69 -10.07 -1.81
C LEU A 60 -2.99 -10.86 -0.69
N GLY A 61 -2.84 -12.18 -0.85
CA GLY A 61 -2.10 -13.06 0.07
C GLY A 61 -0.68 -13.23 -0.44
N GLY A 62 0.33 -12.86 0.36
CA GLY A 62 1.72 -12.76 -0.08
C GLY A 62 2.23 -14.04 -0.76
N ILE A 63 2.67 -13.93 -2.02
CA ILE A 63 3.51 -14.81 -2.90
C ILE A 63 3.30 -16.35 -2.88
N GLU A 64 2.57 -16.96 -1.94
CA GLU A 64 2.48 -18.41 -1.79
C GLU A 64 1.96 -19.11 -3.04
N LYS A 65 1.11 -18.41 -3.82
CA LYS A 65 0.57 -18.92 -5.08
C LYS A 65 1.02 -18.06 -6.26
N MET A 66 1.63 -18.71 -7.24
CA MET A 66 1.94 -18.07 -8.53
C MET A 66 0.65 -17.63 -9.23
N PRO A 67 0.53 -16.36 -9.65
CA PRO A 67 -0.64 -15.88 -10.37
C PRO A 67 -0.86 -16.63 -11.68
N THR A 68 -2.11 -16.95 -11.98
CA THR A 68 -2.49 -17.50 -13.28
C THR A 68 -3.02 -16.40 -14.19
N LYS A 69 -3.14 -16.71 -15.49
CA LYS A 69 -3.82 -15.84 -16.45
C LYS A 69 -5.26 -15.49 -16.01
N ARG A 70 -5.98 -16.45 -15.41
CA ARG A 70 -7.35 -16.22 -14.92
C ARG A 70 -7.37 -15.18 -13.81
N ASP A 71 -6.41 -15.25 -12.90
CA ASP A 71 -6.28 -14.32 -11.77
C ASP A 71 -6.02 -12.89 -12.24
N VAL A 72 -5.12 -12.72 -13.22
CA VAL A 72 -4.85 -11.41 -13.85
C VAL A 72 -6.12 -10.83 -14.47
N VAL A 73 -6.89 -11.64 -15.21
CA VAL A 73 -8.10 -11.15 -15.87
C VAL A 73 -9.20 -10.81 -14.85
N ASN A 74 -9.37 -11.65 -13.83
CA ASN A 74 -10.32 -11.38 -12.74
C ASN A 74 -9.95 -10.09 -12.01
N PHE A 75 -8.66 -9.88 -11.73
CA PHE A 75 -8.18 -8.65 -11.11
C PHE A 75 -8.51 -7.43 -11.98
N LEU A 76 -8.12 -7.45 -13.25
CA LEU A 76 -8.37 -6.34 -14.19
C LEU A 76 -9.87 -6.06 -14.37
N TRP A 77 -10.72 -7.09 -14.28
CA TRP A 77 -12.17 -6.92 -14.33
C TRP A 77 -12.71 -6.21 -13.09
N VAL A 78 -12.41 -6.73 -11.90
CA VAL A 78 -12.86 -6.15 -10.61
C VAL A 78 -12.38 -4.71 -10.45
N MET A 79 -11.17 -4.44 -10.94
CA MET A 79 -10.53 -3.14 -10.82
C MET A 79 -10.87 -2.16 -11.96
N SER A 80 -11.67 -2.58 -12.94
CA SER A 80 -12.08 -1.72 -14.04
C SER A 80 -12.95 -0.55 -13.54
N PRO A 81 -12.79 0.68 -14.07
CA PRO A 81 -13.73 1.78 -13.81
C PRO A 81 -15.18 1.46 -14.19
N LYS A 82 -15.39 0.51 -15.10
CA LYS A 82 -16.71 0.09 -15.58
C LYS A 82 -17.20 -1.21 -14.94
N TYR A 83 -16.58 -1.62 -13.82
CA TYR A 83 -16.96 -2.84 -13.11
C TYR A 83 -18.44 -2.79 -12.68
N LYS A 84 -19.14 -3.88 -12.96
CA LYS A 84 -20.49 -4.16 -12.47
C LYS A 84 -20.57 -5.62 -12.05
N PRO A 85 -21.21 -5.97 -10.93
CA PRO A 85 -21.30 -7.35 -10.46
C PRO A 85 -22.35 -8.15 -11.25
N ASP A 86 -22.34 -8.07 -12.58
CA ASP A 86 -23.28 -8.76 -13.45
C ASP A 86 -22.56 -9.55 -14.56
N PHE A 87 -23.14 -10.70 -14.90
CA PHE A 87 -22.56 -11.63 -15.86
C PHE A 87 -22.42 -11.03 -17.26
N ARG A 88 -23.34 -10.16 -17.69
CA ARG A 88 -23.34 -9.59 -19.05
C ARG A 88 -22.18 -8.61 -19.20
N SER A 89 -21.97 -7.73 -18.23
CA SER A 89 -20.85 -6.78 -18.21
C SER A 89 -19.52 -7.50 -18.10
N ALA A 90 -19.43 -8.53 -17.26
CA ALA A 90 -18.23 -9.38 -17.19
C ALA A 90 -17.93 -10.00 -18.56
N ARG A 91 -18.89 -10.73 -19.15
CA ARG A 91 -18.74 -11.35 -20.48
C ARG A 91 -18.33 -10.34 -21.54
N ARG A 92 -18.93 -9.15 -21.56
CA ARG A 92 -18.56 -8.06 -22.47
C ARG A 92 -17.11 -7.64 -22.29
N PHE A 93 -16.64 -7.50 -21.05
CA PHE A 93 -15.24 -7.19 -20.76
C PHE A 93 -14.29 -8.28 -21.27
N TYR A 94 -14.62 -9.57 -21.09
CA TYR A 94 -13.82 -10.69 -21.63
C TYR A 94 -13.72 -10.67 -23.16
N LEU A 95 -14.84 -10.41 -23.84
CA LEU A 95 -14.90 -10.39 -25.30
C LEU A 95 -14.12 -9.21 -25.90
N LEU A 96 -14.27 -8.01 -25.33
CA LEU A 96 -13.65 -6.80 -25.87
C LEU A 96 -12.12 -6.76 -25.69
N ASN A 97 -11.59 -7.42 -24.67
CA ASN A 97 -10.17 -7.26 -24.31
C ASN A 97 -9.24 -8.31 -24.93
N TRP A 98 -9.78 -9.24 -25.73
CA TRP A 98 -9.09 -10.32 -26.44
C TRP A 98 -7.92 -10.90 -25.65
N PHE A 99 -8.23 -11.52 -24.51
CA PHE A 99 -7.21 -12.00 -23.57
C PHE A 99 -6.33 -13.13 -24.11
N ARG A 100 -6.64 -13.71 -25.28
CA ARG A 100 -5.82 -14.77 -25.91
C ARG A 100 -4.37 -14.33 -26.12
N PHE A 101 -4.14 -13.09 -26.55
CA PHE A 101 -2.80 -12.54 -26.86
C PHE A 101 -2.20 -11.69 -25.74
N LEU A 102 -2.78 -11.75 -24.54
CA LEU A 102 -2.31 -10.98 -23.41
C LEU A 102 -0.97 -11.54 -22.87
N ARG A 103 0.06 -10.69 -22.80
CA ARG A 103 1.30 -10.97 -22.05
C ARG A 103 1.04 -10.89 -20.54
N TRP A 104 0.28 -11.86 -20.03
CA TRP A 104 -0.28 -11.83 -18.68
C TRP A 104 0.77 -11.85 -17.58
N GLN A 105 1.95 -12.44 -17.78
CA GLN A 105 3.03 -12.45 -16.79
C GLN A 105 3.55 -11.03 -16.50
N SER A 106 3.75 -10.22 -17.54
CA SER A 106 4.17 -8.82 -17.37
C SER A 106 3.12 -8.00 -16.63
N LEU A 107 1.84 -8.27 -16.90
CA LEU A 107 0.73 -7.62 -16.18
C LEU A 107 0.65 -8.09 -14.72
N ALA A 108 0.87 -9.38 -14.45
CA ALA A 108 0.90 -9.91 -13.09
C ALA A 108 1.96 -9.19 -12.24
N MET A 109 3.16 -8.96 -12.79
CA MET A 109 4.21 -8.19 -12.11
C MET A 109 3.80 -6.73 -11.83
N LYS A 110 3.18 -6.07 -12.81
CA LYS A 110 2.67 -4.69 -12.64
C LYS A 110 1.54 -4.61 -11.61
N ILE A 111 0.64 -5.59 -11.60
CA ILE A 111 -0.45 -5.70 -10.62
C ILE A 111 0.13 -5.92 -9.22
N ALA A 112 1.08 -6.85 -9.08
CA ALA A 112 1.74 -7.10 -7.79
C ALA A 112 2.41 -5.83 -7.26
N GLN A 113 3.14 -5.10 -8.12
CA GLN A 113 3.75 -3.83 -7.75
C GLN A 113 2.70 -2.79 -7.34
N LEU A 114 1.60 -2.68 -8.09
CA LEU A 114 0.50 -1.77 -7.77
C LEU A 114 -0.12 -2.06 -6.39
N ILE A 115 -0.32 -3.34 -6.05
CA ILE A 115 -0.86 -3.74 -4.74
C ILE A 115 0.14 -3.43 -3.63
N ILE A 116 1.43 -3.73 -3.83
CA ILE A 116 2.49 -3.40 -2.88
C ILE A 116 2.52 -1.88 -2.63
N ASP A 117 2.46 -1.07 -3.67
CA ASP A 117 2.49 0.39 -3.54
C ASP A 117 1.22 0.95 -2.86
N SER A 118 0.04 0.37 -3.17
CA SER A 118 -1.23 0.75 -2.54
C SER A 118 -1.24 0.41 -1.04
N MET A 119 -0.72 -0.76 -0.67
CA MET A 119 -0.65 -1.22 0.72
C MET A 119 0.46 -0.55 1.53
N ALA A 120 1.58 -0.18 0.89
CA ALA A 120 2.68 0.50 1.57
C ALA A 120 2.23 1.85 2.14
N ASN A 121 1.41 2.59 1.40
CA ASN A 121 0.91 3.90 1.81
C ASN A 121 -0.26 3.78 2.81
N GLY A 122 -1.05 2.71 2.67
CA GLY A 122 -2.22 2.44 3.47
C GLY A 122 -2.00 1.38 4.52
N THR A 123 -0.83 1.27 5.15
CA THR A 123 -0.55 0.20 6.13
C THR A 123 -1.68 0.15 7.17
N LEU A 124 -2.61 -0.79 7.00
CA LEU A 124 -3.49 -1.19 8.08
C LEU A 124 -2.59 -1.56 9.26
N PRO A 125 -3.04 -1.41 10.51
CA PRO A 125 -2.27 -1.78 11.68
C PRO A 125 -2.07 -3.31 11.70
N SER A 126 -1.20 -3.82 10.83
CA SER A 126 -0.55 -5.10 10.97
C SER A 126 0.48 -4.88 12.07
N GLY A 127 0.02 -5.06 13.31
CA GLY A 127 0.89 -5.04 14.48
C GLY A 127 2.08 -5.94 14.22
N ASN A 128 3.29 -5.46 14.59
CA ASN A 128 4.59 -6.13 14.58
C ASN A 128 4.67 -7.48 13.84
N LYS A 129 5.64 -7.57 12.90
CA LYS A 129 6.18 -8.70 12.11
C LYS A 129 6.17 -10.14 12.68
N SER A 130 5.61 -10.40 13.85
CA SER A 130 5.03 -11.72 14.15
C SER A 130 4.04 -12.09 13.03
N ASN A 131 4.11 -13.34 12.56
CA ASN A 131 3.26 -13.96 11.54
C ASN A 131 1.75 -14.00 11.90
N ARG A 132 1.20 -12.96 12.52
CA ARG A 132 -0.24 -12.90 12.77
C ARG A 132 -0.92 -12.63 11.45
N GLU A 133 -1.64 -13.64 11.00
CA GLU A 133 -2.65 -13.51 9.95
C GLU A 133 -3.53 -12.28 10.26
N PRO A 134 -3.94 -11.51 9.24
CA PRO A 134 -4.86 -10.42 9.45
C PRO A 134 -6.08 -10.93 10.20
N SER A 135 -6.52 -10.21 11.23
CA SER A 135 -7.71 -10.59 11.99
C SER A 135 -8.88 -10.79 11.02
N PRO A 136 -9.61 -11.92 11.04
CA PRO A 136 -10.75 -12.13 10.16
C PRO A 136 -11.84 -11.06 10.35
N THR A 137 -11.79 -10.31 11.47
CA THR A 137 -12.73 -9.24 11.82
C THR A 137 -12.23 -7.84 11.46
N TRP A 138 -11.08 -7.69 10.79
CA TRP A 138 -10.48 -6.36 10.55
C TRP A 138 -11.43 -5.40 9.79
N VAL A 139 -12.25 -5.92 8.87
CA VAL A 139 -13.25 -5.13 8.16
C VAL A 139 -14.36 -4.67 9.10
N ALA A 140 -14.82 -5.55 10.00
CA ALA A 140 -15.85 -5.20 10.97
C ALA A 140 -15.35 -4.12 11.93
N GLU A 141 -14.10 -4.22 12.41
CA GLU A 141 -13.45 -3.21 13.25
C GLU A 141 -13.31 -1.86 12.53
N MET A 142 -12.96 -1.89 11.23
CA MET A 142 -12.88 -0.68 10.42
C MET A 142 -14.26 -0.05 10.19
N VAL A 143 -15.29 -0.86 9.91
CA VAL A 143 -16.65 -0.39 9.70
C VAL A 143 -17.22 0.20 10.98
N ASP A 144 -17.08 -0.49 12.12
CA ASP A 144 -17.52 -0.02 13.43
C ASP A 144 -16.81 1.27 13.85
N GLY A 145 -15.48 1.31 13.71
CA GLY A 145 -14.68 2.50 14.01
C GLY A 145 -15.07 3.70 13.15
N ALA A 146 -15.23 3.51 11.83
CA ALA A 146 -15.59 4.60 10.93
C ALA A 146 -17.05 5.05 11.11
N ALA A 147 -17.99 4.13 11.30
CA ALA A 147 -19.40 4.44 11.51
C ALA A 147 -19.61 5.17 12.84
N SER A 148 -18.99 4.69 13.93
CA SER A 148 -19.12 5.30 15.25
C SER A 148 -18.50 6.71 15.34
N GLN A 149 -17.36 6.94 14.67
CA GLN A 149 -16.63 8.22 14.78
C GLN A 149 -17.02 9.26 13.73
N TYR A 150 -17.40 8.83 12.52
CA TYR A 150 -17.70 9.75 11.41
C TYR A 150 -19.16 9.70 10.96
N SER A 151 -19.99 8.84 11.56
CA SER A 151 -21.39 8.64 11.18
C SER A 151 -21.55 8.27 9.69
N TRP A 152 -20.55 7.61 9.10
CA TRP A 152 -20.63 7.11 7.73
C TRP A 152 -21.49 5.87 7.65
N THR A 153 -22.18 5.73 6.51
CA THR A 153 -22.90 4.49 6.21
C THR A 153 -21.92 3.39 5.79
N GLU A 154 -22.33 2.14 5.96
CA GLU A 154 -21.55 0.98 5.52
C GLU A 154 -21.20 1.06 4.03
N GLN A 155 -22.13 1.49 3.17
CA GLN A 155 -21.84 1.69 1.73
C GLN A 155 -20.72 2.72 1.51
N GLN A 156 -20.75 3.86 2.22
CA GLN A 156 -19.70 4.88 2.09
C GLN A 156 -18.33 4.30 2.46
N ILE A 157 -18.26 3.53 3.56
CA ILE A 157 -17.02 2.91 4.03
C ILE A 157 -16.49 1.89 3.02
N PHE A 158 -17.38 1.06 2.45
CA PHE A 158 -16.99 0.07 1.45
C PHE A 158 -16.52 0.68 0.13
N ASP A 159 -17.01 1.85 -0.23
CA ASP A 159 -16.62 2.55 -1.45
C ASP A 159 -15.38 3.45 -1.26
N LEU A 160 -14.84 3.54 -0.03
CA LEU A 160 -13.56 4.22 0.20
C LEU A 160 -12.40 3.47 -0.44
N PRO A 161 -11.44 4.18 -1.06
CA PRO A 161 -10.13 3.62 -1.38
C PRO A 161 -9.48 3.05 -0.12
N LEU A 162 -8.96 1.83 -0.19
CA LEU A 162 -8.39 1.09 0.93
C LEU A 162 -7.25 1.85 1.60
N ALA A 163 -6.39 2.50 0.80
CA ALA A 163 -5.33 3.33 1.34
C ALA A 163 -5.87 4.52 2.17
N ARG A 164 -7.00 5.10 1.74
CA ARG A 164 -7.68 6.19 2.45
C ARG A 164 -8.36 5.68 3.71
N ALA A 165 -9.04 4.54 3.63
CA ALA A 165 -9.64 3.88 4.79
C ALA A 165 -8.58 3.58 5.87
N ALA A 166 -7.43 3.04 5.48
CA ALA A 166 -6.32 2.80 6.41
C ALA A 166 -5.74 4.10 7.00
N ALA A 167 -5.64 5.18 6.21
CA ALA A 167 -5.24 6.49 6.74
C ALA A 167 -6.22 7.01 7.80
N TYR A 168 -7.54 6.85 7.58
CA TYR A 168 -8.54 7.19 8.59
C TYR A 168 -8.44 6.32 9.84
N MET A 169 -8.20 5.01 9.70
CA MET A 169 -8.02 4.11 10.83
C MET A 169 -6.77 4.48 11.64
N LYS A 170 -5.65 4.84 11.01
CA LYS A 170 -4.47 5.36 11.71
C LYS A 170 -4.78 6.63 12.50
N ALA A 171 -5.49 7.57 11.90
CA ALA A 171 -5.89 8.81 12.58
C ALA A 171 -6.83 8.54 13.77
N LEU A 172 -7.72 7.56 13.63
CA LEU A 172 -8.63 7.12 14.68
C LEU A 172 -7.88 6.44 15.84
N THR A 173 -6.96 5.52 15.55
CA THR A 173 -6.08 4.92 16.55
C THR A 173 -5.22 5.96 17.26
N ALA A 174 -4.67 6.95 16.54
CA ALA A 174 -3.89 8.05 17.16
C ALA A 174 -4.74 8.91 18.09
N ARG A 175 -6.00 9.16 17.74
CA ARG A 175 -6.93 9.92 18.59
C ARG A 175 -7.33 9.17 19.85
N LEU A 176 -7.59 7.87 19.74
CA LEU A 176 -8.09 7.05 20.85
C LEU A 176 -6.96 6.49 21.74
N GLY A 177 -5.79 6.19 21.16
CA GLY A 177 -4.66 5.52 21.81
C GLY A 177 -3.68 6.44 22.55
N GLY A 178 -3.85 7.76 22.47
CA GLY A 178 -2.97 8.73 23.12
C GLY A 178 -1.63 8.97 22.39
N GLU A 179 -0.70 9.67 23.06
CA GLU A 179 0.51 10.30 22.49
C GLU A 179 1.57 9.35 21.88
N ASN A 180 1.36 8.03 21.93
CA ASN A 180 2.37 7.02 21.59
C ASN A 180 2.18 6.33 20.22
N THR A 181 1.37 6.86 19.30
CA THR A 181 1.29 6.28 17.95
C THR A 181 2.51 6.67 17.11
N THR A 182 3.44 5.72 16.96
CA THR A 182 4.59 5.86 16.07
C THR A 182 4.13 5.95 14.61
N THR A 183 4.31 7.11 13.98
CA THR A 183 4.08 7.29 12.54
C THR A 183 5.32 6.87 11.77
N PHE A 184 5.17 5.87 10.89
CA PHE A 184 6.23 5.45 9.95
C PHE A 184 6.12 6.24 8.65
N ALA A 185 7.25 6.76 8.18
CA ALA A 185 7.35 7.53 6.94
C ALA A 185 8.39 6.87 6.02
N LYS A 186 7.92 6.28 4.92
CA LYS A 186 8.67 5.32 4.10
C LYS A 186 10.03 5.85 3.64
N HIS A 187 10.07 7.07 3.07
CA HIS A 187 11.30 7.60 2.49
C HIS A 187 12.19 8.24 3.56
N SER A 188 11.62 9.03 4.46
CA SER A 188 12.41 9.68 5.51
C SER A 188 13.01 8.69 6.51
N ASP A 189 12.32 7.61 6.86
CA ASP A 189 12.87 6.55 7.73
C ASP A 189 13.98 5.77 7.04
N LYS A 190 13.89 5.56 5.71
CA LYS A 190 14.98 4.96 4.92
C LYS A 190 16.25 5.83 4.95
N VAL A 191 16.10 7.15 4.79
CA VAL A 191 17.23 8.10 4.88
C VAL A 191 17.82 8.15 6.28
N ARG A 192 16.98 8.17 7.33
CA ARG A 192 17.43 8.08 8.73
C ARG A 192 18.21 6.79 8.97
N HIS A 193 17.68 5.65 8.54
CA HIS A 193 18.34 4.36 8.72
C HIS A 193 19.71 4.32 8.03
N TRP A 194 19.79 4.81 6.78
CA TRP A 194 21.05 4.93 6.07
C TRP A 194 22.06 5.81 6.83
N TYR A 195 21.63 6.98 7.32
CA TYR A 195 22.50 7.90 8.05
C TYR A 195 23.04 7.30 9.36
N MET A 196 22.17 6.64 10.15
CA MET A 196 22.57 5.94 11.37
C MET A 196 23.60 4.84 11.08
N ALA A 197 23.41 4.10 9.97
CA ALA A 197 24.38 3.09 9.53
C ALA A 197 25.75 3.69 9.14
N GLN A 198 25.78 4.90 8.56
CA GLN A 198 27.04 5.59 8.24
C GLN A 198 27.76 6.10 9.49
N ILE A 199 27.02 6.69 10.45
CA ILE A 199 27.60 7.13 11.73
C ILE A 199 28.21 5.94 12.47
N GLN A 200 27.50 4.82 12.54
CA GLN A 200 27.98 3.62 13.23
C GLN A 200 29.29 3.11 12.60
N LYS A 201 29.35 3.06 11.26
CA LYS A 201 30.57 2.67 10.55
C LYS A 201 31.75 3.60 10.81
N ALA A 202 31.52 4.90 10.86
CA ALA A 202 32.57 5.87 11.17
C ALA A 202 33.07 5.70 12.62
N ALA A 203 32.16 5.55 13.59
CA ALA A 203 32.52 5.31 14.98
C ALA A 203 33.29 3.99 15.18
N ASP A 204 32.94 2.95 14.44
CA ASP A 204 33.65 1.67 14.50
C ASP A 204 35.04 1.74 13.85
N ALA A 205 35.24 2.59 12.83
CA ALA A 205 36.56 2.84 12.24
C ALA A 205 37.48 3.59 13.23
N GLU A 206 36.98 4.66 13.87
CA GLU A 206 37.76 5.41 14.87
C GLU A 206 38.18 4.54 16.08
N LYS A 207 37.33 3.58 16.47
CA LYS A 207 37.67 2.62 17.54
C LYS A 207 38.76 1.62 17.13
N LYS A 208 38.90 1.30 15.84
CA LYS A 208 39.95 0.41 15.33
C LYS A 208 41.29 1.14 15.28
N ASP A 209 41.29 2.39 14.82
CA ASP A 209 42.52 3.21 14.76
C ASP A 209 43.10 3.45 16.16
N LYS A 210 42.27 3.65 17.19
CA LYS A 210 42.73 3.83 18.58
C LYS A 210 43.30 2.56 19.24
N LYS A 211 43.08 1.39 18.66
CA LYS A 211 43.58 0.10 19.19
C LYS A 211 44.88 -0.36 18.54
N THR A 212 45.31 0.30 17.48
CA THR A 212 46.55 0.01 16.74
C THR A 212 47.64 0.95 17.22
#